data_AF-A0A535C7M2-F1
#
_entry.id   AF-A0A535C7M2-F1
#
_cell.length_a   1.000
_cell.length_b   1.000
_cell.length_c   1.000
_cell.angle_alpha   90.00
_cell.angle_beta   90.00
_cell.angle_gamma   90.00
#
_symmetry.space_group_name_H-M   'P 1'
#
loop_
_entity.id
_entity.type
_entity.pdbx_description
1 polymer ?
#
loop_
_entity_poly.entity_id
_entity_poly.type
_entity_poly.pdbx_seq_one_letter_code
_entity_poly.pdbx_strand_id
1 'polypeptide(L)'
;SSDRPPKAITTLEERLRSRFEWGLIADLTPPDLETRIAILRSKAEDQIGLIPSDVIEFIARKVVSNVRELEGALNRVIAYASMSGMPINIELASAV
;
A
#
# COMPACT_ATOMS: atom_id res chain seq x y z
N SER A 1 -1.83 -16.26 -6.09
CA SER A 1 -2.53 -15.10 -5.49
C SER A 1 -3.44 -14.51 -6.56
N SER A 2 -4.66 -14.10 -6.22
CA SER A 2 -5.64 -13.53 -7.17
C SER A 2 -6.44 -12.42 -6.48
N ASP A 3 -6.77 -11.36 -7.23
CA ASP A 3 -7.61 -10.25 -6.75
C ASP A 3 -9.10 -10.60 -6.71
N ARG A 4 -9.46 -11.81 -7.16
CA ARG A 4 -10.84 -12.30 -7.18
C ARG A 4 -10.91 -13.66 -6.50
N PRO A 5 -12.00 -13.94 -5.76
CA PRO A 5 -12.23 -15.28 -5.24
C PRO A 5 -12.32 -16.27 -6.40
N PRO A 6 -11.89 -17.54 -6.22
CA PRO A 6 -11.89 -18.54 -7.29
C PRO A 6 -13.21 -18.66 -8.05
N LYS A 7 -14.35 -18.51 -7.36
CA LYS A 7 -15.71 -18.53 -7.95
C LYS A 7 -15.97 -17.40 -8.95
N ALA A 8 -15.35 -16.24 -8.78
CA ALA A 8 -15.55 -15.06 -9.62
C ALA A 8 -14.63 -15.03 -10.84
N ILE A 9 -13.77 -16.05 -11.03
CA ILE A 9 -12.88 -16.17 -12.17
C ILE A 9 -13.54 -17.07 -13.23
N THR A 10 -14.49 -16.50 -13.97
CA THR A 10 -15.30 -17.22 -14.98
C THR A 10 -14.49 -17.73 -16.17
N THR A 11 -13.29 -17.21 -16.38
CA THR A 11 -12.35 -17.64 -17.43
C THR A 11 -11.59 -18.92 -17.08
N LEU A 12 -11.64 -19.39 -15.83
CA LEU A 12 -11.00 -20.64 -15.41
C LEU A 12 -11.94 -21.84 -15.55
N GLU A 13 -11.38 -22.97 -15.97
CA GLU A 13 -12.10 -24.26 -16.00
C GLU A 13 -12.59 -24.66 -14.60
N GLU A 14 -13.76 -25.31 -14.56
CA GLU A 14 -14.45 -25.66 -13.32
C GLU A 14 -13.62 -26.55 -12.38
N ARG A 15 -12.84 -27.49 -12.93
CA ARG A 15 -11.91 -28.33 -12.16
C ARG A 15 -10.85 -27.51 -11.43
N LEU A 16 -10.36 -26.42 -12.02
CA LEU A 16 -9.35 -25.56 -11.41
C LEU A 16 -9.96 -24.67 -10.33
N ARG A 17 -11.17 -24.14 -10.57
CA ARG A 17 -11.92 -23.38 -9.55
C ARG A 17 -12.19 -24.23 -8.31
N SER A 18 -12.70 -25.45 -8.50
CA SER A 18 -12.93 -26.40 -7.41
C SER A 18 -11.64 -26.69 -6.63
N ARG A 19 -10.52 -26.84 -7.34
CA ARG A 19 -9.23 -27.09 -6.67
C ARG A 19 -8.74 -25.92 -5.82
N PHE A 20 -8.95 -24.69 -6.24
CA PHE A 20 -8.62 -23.50 -5.46
C PHE A 20 -9.54 -23.32 -4.25
N GLU A 21 -10.79 -23.77 -4.33
CA GLU A 21 -11.73 -23.76 -3.20
C GLU A 21 -11.41 -24.79 -2.11
N TRP A 22 -10.70 -25.87 -2.45
CA TRP A 22 -10.29 -26.90 -1.49
C TRP A 22 -9.08 -26.49 -0.63
N GLY A 23 -8.47 -25.33 -0.90
CA GLY A 23 -7.36 -24.79 -0.12
C GLY A 23 -7.81 -23.83 0.99
N LEU A 24 -6.85 -23.31 1.75
CA LEU A 24 -7.09 -22.20 2.67
C LEU A 24 -7.42 -20.94 1.85
N ILE A 25 -8.63 -20.41 2.02
CA ILE A 25 -9.03 -19.12 1.46
C ILE A 25 -8.86 -18.08 2.55
N ALA A 26 -7.83 -17.24 2.43
CA ALA A 26 -7.66 -16.06 3.26
C ALA A 26 -8.11 -14.84 2.46
N ASP A 27 -9.06 -14.08 3.02
CA ASP A 27 -9.48 -12.81 2.43
C ASP A 27 -8.51 -11.70 2.86
N LEU A 28 -8.20 -10.79 1.95
CA LEU A 28 -7.36 -9.62 2.21
C LEU A 28 -8.25 -8.39 2.22
N THR A 29 -8.44 -7.83 3.41
CA THR A 29 -9.17 -6.59 3.59
C THR A 29 -8.21 -5.39 3.59
N PRO A 30 -8.68 -4.18 3.23
CA PRO A 30 -7.88 -2.99 3.38
C PRO A 30 -7.45 -2.80 4.85
N PRO A 31 -6.17 -2.49 5.10
CA PRO A 31 -5.67 -2.26 6.45
C PRO A 31 -6.32 -1.03 7.09
N ASP A 32 -6.50 -1.06 8.41
CA ASP A 32 -6.93 0.12 9.17
C ASP A 32 -5.83 1.20 9.23
N LEU A 33 -6.17 2.37 9.78
CA LEU A 33 -5.24 3.51 9.79
C LEU A 33 -3.93 3.19 10.53
N GLU A 34 -4.02 2.51 11.67
CA GLU A 34 -2.87 2.13 12.49
C GLU A 34 -1.94 1.19 11.71
N THR A 35 -2.51 0.18 11.06
CA THR A 35 -1.79 -0.78 10.22
C THR A 35 -1.17 -0.08 9.01
N ARG A 36 -1.87 0.88 8.37
CA ARG A 36 -1.28 1.67 7.28
C ARG A 36 -0.07 2.49 7.73
N ILE A 37 -0.14 3.13 8.90
CA ILE A 37 0.99 3.85 9.49
C ILE A 37 2.16 2.89 9.75
N ALA A 38 1.88 1.71 10.32
CA ALA A 38 2.91 0.70 10.58
C ALA A 38 3.58 0.19 9.30
N ILE A 39 2.81 -0.07 8.24
CA ILE A 39 3.33 -0.46 6.93
C ILE A 39 4.25 0.64 6.38
N LEU A 40 3.80 1.90 6.37
CA LEU A 40 4.59 3.01 5.87
C LEU A 40 5.88 3.21 6.67
N ARG A 41 5.82 3.11 8.00
CA ARG A 41 7.00 3.20 8.88
C ARG A 41 8.00 2.10 8.56
N SER A 42 7.54 0.85 8.47
CA SER A 42 8.39 -0.29 8.13
C SER A 42 9.05 -0.11 6.75
N LYS A 43 8.32 0.43 5.77
CA LYS A 43 8.88 0.72 4.44
C LYS A 43 9.86 1.89 4.43
N ALA A 44 9.70 2.84 5.35
CA ALA A 44 10.60 3.96 5.52
C ALA A 44 11.81 3.63 6.42
N GLU A 45 11.96 2.39 6.89
CA GLU A 45 13.04 2.00 7.82
C GLU A 45 14.44 2.29 7.26
N ASP A 46 14.67 1.96 5.98
CA ASP A 46 15.95 2.24 5.32
C ASP A 46 16.22 3.75 5.09
N GLN A 47 15.21 4.58 5.36
CA GLN A 47 15.22 6.04 5.22
C GLN A 47 14.94 6.74 6.55
N ILE A 48 15.08 6.03 7.68
CA ILE A 48 14.81 6.54 9.03
C ILE A 48 15.52 7.89 9.23
N GLY A 49 14.72 8.89 9.59
CA GLY A 49 15.18 10.26 9.84
C GLY A 49 14.96 11.25 8.70
N LEU A 50 14.64 10.78 7.49
CA LEU A 50 14.36 11.65 6.33
C LEU A 50 12.88 11.98 6.17
N ILE A 51 11.98 11.14 6.68
CA ILE A 51 10.53 11.29 6.53
C ILE A 51 9.90 11.65 7.88
N PRO A 52 9.37 12.87 8.03
CA PRO A 52 8.63 13.28 9.22
C PRO A 52 7.40 12.39 9.50
N SER A 53 7.08 12.19 10.78
CA SER A 53 5.97 11.31 11.20
C SER A 53 4.59 11.82 10.78
N ASP A 54 4.41 13.13 10.74
CA ASP A 54 3.21 13.81 10.25
C ASP A 54 2.98 13.57 8.75
N VAL A 55 4.04 13.48 7.94
CA VAL A 55 3.95 13.10 6.52
C VAL A 55 3.51 11.65 6.36
N ILE A 56 4.05 10.74 7.17
CA ILE A 56 3.61 9.33 7.18
C ILE A 56 2.12 9.24 7.52
N GLU A 57 1.70 9.94 8.58
CA GLU A 57 0.30 9.97 9.00
C GLU A 57 -0.60 10.59 7.92
N PHE A 58 -0.14 11.68 7.28
CA PHE A 58 -0.83 12.33 6.17
C PHE A 58 -1.08 11.35 5.02
N ILE A 59 -0.04 10.62 4.58
CA ILE A 59 -0.16 9.63 3.50
C ILE A 59 -1.12 8.51 3.91
N ALA A 60 -1.01 7.98 5.14
CA ALA A 60 -1.89 6.93 5.65
C ALA A 60 -3.36 7.34 5.74
N ARG A 61 -3.65 8.62 5.98
CA ARG A 61 -5.01 9.17 5.98
C ARG A 61 -5.53 9.42 4.57
N LYS A 62 -4.68 9.89 3.65
CA LYS A 62 -5.03 10.20 2.26
C LYS A 62 -5.29 8.92 1.44
N VAL A 63 -4.52 7.85 1.67
CA VAL A 63 -4.59 6.60 0.87
C VAL A 63 -5.18 5.47 1.70
N VAL A 64 -6.40 5.06 1.33
CA VAL A 64 -7.21 4.05 2.07
C VAL A 64 -7.59 2.83 1.23
N SER A 65 -7.22 2.79 -0.04
CA SER A 65 -7.65 1.80 -1.03
C SER A 65 -7.00 0.43 -0.82
N ASN A 66 -5.68 0.34 -0.96
CA ASN A 66 -4.90 -0.88 -0.78
C ASN A 66 -3.42 -0.58 -0.48
N VAL A 67 -2.70 -1.59 -0.01
CA VAL A 67 -1.28 -1.48 0.39
C VAL A 67 -0.38 -1.03 -0.77
N ARG A 68 -0.65 -1.46 -2.01
CA ARG A 68 0.17 -1.10 -3.17
C ARG A 68 0.10 0.39 -3.49
N GLU A 69 -1.10 0.97 -3.45
CA GLU A 69 -1.27 2.41 -3.64
C GLU A 69 -0.65 3.21 -2.50
N LEU A 70 -0.75 2.72 -1.27
CA LEU A 70 -0.14 3.31 -0.08
C LEU A 70 1.39 3.38 -0.21
N GLU A 71 2.02 2.26 -0.54
CA GLU A 71 3.46 2.19 -0.81
C GLU A 71 3.86 3.06 -2.02
N GLY A 72 3.05 3.04 -3.07
CA GLY A 72 3.25 3.88 -4.25
C GLY A 72 3.25 5.37 -3.91
N ALA A 73 2.36 5.82 -3.04
CA ALA A 73 2.32 7.22 -2.59
C ALA A 73 3.59 7.62 -1.84
N LEU A 74 4.04 6.79 -0.89
CA LEU A 74 5.30 7.00 -0.19
C LEU A 74 6.48 7.12 -1.17
N ASN A 75 6.59 6.18 -2.10
CA ASN A 75 7.66 6.17 -3.11
C ASN A 75 7.65 7.43 -3.99
N ARG A 76 6.46 7.92 -4.38
CA ARG A 76 6.35 9.16 -5.17
C ARG A 76 6.83 10.37 -4.39
N VAL A 77 6.46 10.49 -3.11
CA VAL A 77 6.91 11.59 -2.24
C VAL A 77 8.43 11.58 -2.09
N ILE A 78 9.02 10.41 -1.81
CA ILE A 78 10.47 10.24 -1.71
C ILE A 78 11.16 10.60 -3.03
N ALA A 79 10.68 10.07 -4.14
CA ALA A 79 11.26 10.32 -5.46
C ALA A 79 11.19 11.80 -5.82
N TYR A 80 10.05 12.45 -5.60
CA TYR A 80 9.88 13.87 -5.87
C TYR A 80 10.82 14.74 -5.03
N ALA A 81 10.94 14.46 -3.73
CA ALA A 81 11.87 15.15 -2.85
C ALA A 81 13.33 14.96 -3.27
N SER A 82 13.72 13.72 -3.61
CA SER A 82 15.06 13.40 -4.09
C SER A 82 15.41 14.10 -5.40
N MET A 83 14.49 14.14 -6.37
CA MET A 83 14.68 14.81 -7.65
C MET A 83 14.69 16.34 -7.53
N SER A 84 13.90 16.89 -6.60
CA SER A 84 13.79 18.34 -6.38
C SER A 84 14.86 18.89 -5.43
N GLY A 85 15.60 18.02 -4.74
CA GLY A 85 16.54 18.41 -3.69
C GLY A 85 15.87 19.11 -2.49
N MET A 86 14.57 18.89 -2.29
CA MET A 86 13.78 19.53 -1.23
C MET A 86 13.58 18.57 -0.05
N PRO A 87 13.51 19.08 1.19
CA PRO A 87 13.17 18.26 2.33
C PRO A 87 11.72 17.73 2.21
N ILE A 88 11.48 16.54 2.74
CA ILE A 88 10.14 15.97 2.79
C ILE A 88 9.34 16.69 3.90
N ASN A 89 8.21 17.27 3.53
CA ASN A 89 7.24 17.90 4.42
C ASN A 89 5.81 17.68 3.91
N ILE A 90 4.82 18.14 4.68
CA ILE A 90 3.39 17.97 4.33
C ILE A 90 3.06 18.70 3.03
N GLU A 91 3.63 19.88 2.79
CA GLU A 91 3.38 20.65 1.58
C GLU A 91 3.82 19.87 0.34
N LEU A 92 5.04 19.31 0.34
CA LEU A 92 5.56 18.48 -0.73
C LEU A 92 4.71 17.22 -0.92
N ALA A 93 4.35 16.54 0.17
CA ALA A 93 3.51 15.35 0.10
C ALA A 93 2.09 15.65 -0.41
N SER A 94 1.59 16.86 -0.20
CA SER A 94 0.29 17.31 -0.70
C SER A 94 0.31 17.64 -2.19
N ALA A 95 1.46 18.10 -2.71
CA ALA A 95 1.67 18.46 -4.11
C ALA A 95 1.86 17.24 -5.05
N VAL A 96 2.05 16.05 -4.47
CA VAL A 96 2.21 14.76 -5.15
C VAL A 96 0.92 13.93 -5.07
#